data_AF-A0A1Z4MUC2-F1
#
_entry.id   AF-A0A1Z4MUC2-F1
#
_cell.length_a   1.000
_cell.length_b   1.000
_cell.length_c   1.000
_cell.angle_alpha   90.00
_cell.angle_beta   90.00
_cell.angle_gamma   90.00
#
_symmetry.space_group_name_H-M   'P 1'
#
loop_
_entity.id
_entity.type
_entity.pdbx_description
1 polymer ?
#
loop_
_entity_poly.entity_id
_entity_poly.type
_entity_poly.pdbx_seq_one_letter_code
_entity_poly.pdbx_strand_id
1 'polypeptide(L)'
;MQVIKRSLKPQTYISFFYIYQTTWGMAGDICLIRESVAQESVSKFIGRKVQLALPKRLERDRLANCPIIKVAGNVGEGHPKDHPFEWEAYEGIDKEIAKAALKPWGFKLIDS
;
A
#
# COMPACT_ATOMS: atom_id res chain seq x y z
N MET A 1 18.10 -17.36 -22.53
CA MET A 1 17.26 -17.83 -21.40
C MET A 1 15.96 -17.05 -21.40
N GLN A 2 14.84 -17.68 -21.80
CA GLN A 2 13.52 -17.05 -21.66
C GLN A 2 13.03 -17.27 -20.23
N VAL A 3 13.02 -16.20 -19.43
CA VAL A 3 12.44 -16.23 -18.09
C VAL A 3 10.93 -16.36 -18.26
N ILE A 4 10.40 -17.57 -18.04
CA ILE A 4 8.96 -17.81 -17.96
C ILE A 4 8.46 -16.98 -16.76
N LYS A 5 7.91 -15.79 -17.02
CA LYS A 5 7.16 -15.02 -16.03
C LYS A 5 5.95 -15.86 -15.64
N ARG A 6 6.06 -16.66 -14.57
CA ARG A 6 4.90 -17.35 -13.99
C ARG A 6 3.86 -16.29 -13.69
N SER A 7 2.70 -16.36 -14.35
CA SER A 7 1.56 -15.50 -14.04
C SER A 7 1.22 -15.69 -12.57
N LEU A 8 1.44 -14.64 -11.78
CA LEU A 8 1.08 -14.63 -10.36
C LEU A 8 -0.44 -14.64 -10.29
N LYS A 9 -1.02 -15.59 -9.54
CA LYS A 9 -2.46 -15.60 -9.31
C LYS A 9 -2.83 -14.33 -8.52
N PRO A 10 -3.84 -13.56 -8.97
CA PRO A 10 -4.30 -12.42 -8.21
C PRO A 10 -4.81 -12.87 -6.84
N GLN A 11 -4.49 -12.11 -5.80
CA GLN A 11 -4.97 -12.32 -4.44
C GLN A 11 -5.73 -11.07 -3.99
N THR A 12 -6.64 -11.25 -3.03
CA THR A 12 -7.37 -10.14 -2.42
C THR A 12 -6.54 -9.49 -1.33
N TYR A 13 -6.34 -8.19 -1.45
CA TYR A 13 -5.71 -7.34 -0.47
C TYR A 13 -6.71 -6.30 0.03
N ILE A 14 -6.53 -5.86 1.27
CA ILE A 14 -7.18 -4.67 1.82
C ILE A 14 -6.19 -3.52 1.66
N SER A 15 -6.54 -2.55 0.82
CA SER A 15 -5.91 -1.23 0.77
C SER A 15 -6.42 -0.41 1.93
N PHE A 16 -5.54 0.02 2.83
CA PHE A 16 -5.89 0.81 4.00
C PHE A 16 -4.95 2.01 4.13
N PHE A 17 -5.48 3.07 4.71
CA PHE A 17 -4.73 4.29 4.96
C PHE A 17 -4.14 4.26 6.37
N TYR A 18 -2.83 4.45 6.47
CA TYR A 18 -2.07 4.40 7.72
C TYR A 18 -1.42 5.75 7.98
N ILE A 19 -1.87 6.42 9.04
CA ILE A 19 -1.29 7.70 9.50
C ILE A 19 -0.49 7.43 10.76
N TYR A 20 0.73 7.95 10.83
CA TYR A 20 1.59 7.79 11.99
C TYR A 20 2.46 9.03 12.21
N GLN A 21 2.94 9.19 13.44
CA GLN A 21 3.82 10.29 13.80
C GLN A 21 5.27 9.93 13.50
N THR A 22 5.98 10.86 12.86
CA THR A 22 7.41 10.82 12.59
C THR A 22 8.12 11.94 13.34
N THR A 23 9.45 11.94 13.32
CA THR A 23 10.27 13.03 13.84
C THR A 23 10.03 14.37 13.13
N TRP A 24 9.48 14.35 11.92
CA TRP A 24 9.28 15.52 11.04
C TRP A 24 7.82 15.97 10.96
N GLY A 25 6.90 15.30 11.66
CA GLY A 25 5.46 15.59 11.60
C GLY A 25 4.62 14.32 11.43
N MET A 26 3.41 14.46 10.90
CA MET A 26 2.57 13.31 10.55
C MET A 26 2.94 12.80 9.16
N ALA A 27 3.01 11.48 9.01
CA ALA A 27 3.15 10.80 7.72
C ALA A 27 1.90 9.99 7.41
N GLY A 28 1.64 9.78 6.13
CA GLY A 28 0.51 8.99 5.65
C GLY A 28 0.94 8.03 4.56
N ASP A 29 0.69 6.75 4.78
CA ASP A 29 1.01 5.69 3.84
C ASP A 29 -0.26 4.97 3.40
N ILE A 30 -0.32 4.61 2.13
CA ILE A 30 -1.28 3.62 1.64
C ILE A 30 -0.60 2.26 1.67
N CYS A 31 -1.24 1.34 2.37
CA CYS A 31 -0.73 0.02 2.68
C CYS A 31 -1.67 -1.05 2.14
N LEU A 32 -1.11 -2.20 1.77
CA LEU A 32 -1.85 -3.41 1.45
C LEU A 32 -1.57 -4.48 2.50
N ILE A 33 -2.62 -5.15 2.94
CA ILE A 33 -2.54 -6.39 3.72
C ILE A 33 -3.36 -7.47 3.01
N ARG A 34 -2.89 -8.72 3.00
CA ARG A 34 -3.70 -9.83 2.47
C ARG A 34 -4.95 -10.01 3.31
N GLU A 35 -6.08 -10.22 2.65
CA GLU A 35 -7.36 -10.42 3.34
C GLU A 35 -7.31 -11.57 4.34
N SER A 36 -6.67 -12.70 4.00
CA SER A 36 -6.53 -13.84 4.91
C SER A 36 -5.74 -13.49 6.18
N VAL A 37 -4.65 -12.72 6.03
CA VAL A 37 -3.82 -12.28 7.16
C VAL A 37 -4.59 -11.28 8.03
N ALA A 38 -5.32 -10.36 7.41
CA ALA A 38 -6.14 -9.38 8.12
C ALA A 38 -7.31 -10.02 8.89
N GLN A 39 -7.86 -11.15 8.40
CA GLN A 39 -8.93 -11.90 9.07
C GLN A 39 -8.44 -12.70 10.27
N GLU A 40 -7.22 -13.23 10.22
CA GLU A 40 -6.58 -13.96 11.32
C GLU A 40 -6.01 -13.02 12.39
N SER A 41 -5.83 -11.74 12.05
CA SER A 41 -5.30 -10.71 12.94
C SER A 41 -6.29 -10.31 14.04
N VAL A 42 -5.77 -10.06 15.23
CA VAL A 42 -6.52 -9.46 16.36
C VAL A 42 -6.85 -7.98 16.09
N SER A 43 -6.02 -7.30 15.30
CA SER A 43 -6.23 -5.91 14.89
C SER A 43 -7.16 -5.80 13.69
N LYS A 44 -8.06 -4.81 13.72
CA LYS A 44 -8.99 -4.52 12.63
C LYS A 44 -8.34 -3.60 11.59
N PHE A 45 -8.18 -4.10 10.37
CA PHE A 45 -7.75 -3.31 9.22
C PHE A 45 -8.98 -2.82 8.45
N ILE A 46 -9.25 -1.50 8.50
CA ILE A 46 -10.38 -0.87 7.82
C ILE A 46 -9.88 -0.27 6.51
N GLY A 47 -10.45 -0.70 5.38
CA GLY A 47 -9.98 -0.28 4.07
C GLY A 47 -10.88 -0.74 2.93
N ARG A 48 -10.34 -0.69 1.71
CA ARG A 48 -11.00 -1.07 0.46
C ARG A 48 -10.35 -2.32 -0.11
N LYS A 49 -11.14 -3.30 -0.54
CA LYS A 49 -10.60 -4.52 -1.17
C LYS A 49 -10.09 -4.24 -2.58
N VAL A 50 -8.94 -4.77 -2.91
CA VAL A 50 -8.32 -4.71 -4.25
C VAL A 50 -7.76 -6.09 -4.59
N GLN A 51 -7.94 -6.54 -5.83
CA GLN A 51 -7.31 -7.77 -6.32
C GLN A 51 -6.03 -7.44 -7.07
N LEU A 52 -4.91 -7.99 -6.62
CA LEU A 52 -3.59 -7.71 -7.19
C LEU A 52 -2.76 -8.98 -7.32
N ALA A 53 -1.99 -9.06 -8.40
CA ALA A 53 -1.03 -10.13 -8.64
C ALA A 53 0.37 -9.71 -8.16
N LEU A 54 0.59 -9.75 -6.84
CA LEU A 54 1.85 -9.29 -6.23
C LEU A 54 2.85 -10.42 -6.01
N PRO A 55 4.16 -10.19 -6.21
CA PRO A 55 5.17 -11.17 -5.87
C PRO A 55 5.27 -11.31 -4.34
N LYS A 56 5.48 -12.53 -3.85
CA LYS A 56 5.55 -12.84 -2.40
C LYS A 56 6.61 -12.03 -1.62
N ARG A 57 7.62 -11.46 -2.30
CA ARG A 57 8.71 -10.70 -1.68
C ARG A 57 8.42 -9.21 -1.48
N LEU A 58 7.22 -8.74 -1.82
CA LEU A 58 6.84 -7.34 -1.65
C LEU A 58 6.44 -7.00 -0.20
N GLU A 59 6.07 -8.00 0.60
CA GLU A 59 5.73 -7.86 2.03
C GLU A 59 7.00 -7.57 2.82
N ARG A 60 7.32 -6.28 2.97
CA ARG A 60 8.58 -5.80 3.57
C ARG A 60 8.39 -5.20 4.96
N ASP A 61 7.18 -4.80 5.31
CA ASP A 61 6.91 -4.05 6.54
C ASP A 61 5.90 -4.81 7.42
N ARG A 62 5.78 -4.41 8.70
CA ARG A 62 4.88 -5.02 9.68
C ARG A 62 4.10 -3.96 10.43
N LEU A 63 2.79 -4.13 10.49
CA LEU A 63 1.91 -3.33 11.33
C LEU A 63 1.08 -4.25 12.21
N ALA A 64 1.08 -4.00 13.52
CA ALA A 64 0.43 -4.85 14.52
C ALA A 64 0.81 -6.34 14.37
N ASN A 65 2.12 -6.61 14.19
CA ASN A 65 2.69 -7.93 13.91
C ASN A 65 2.20 -8.62 12.62
N CYS A 66 1.42 -7.94 11.78
CA CYS A 66 0.96 -8.47 10.50
C CYS A 66 1.85 -7.99 9.35
N PRO A 67 2.23 -8.84 8.39
CA PRO A 67 2.95 -8.42 7.20
C PRO A 67 2.08 -7.49 6.35
N ILE A 68 2.65 -6.34 6.00
CA ILE A 68 2.02 -5.34 5.14
C ILE A 68 2.97 -4.93 4.01
N ILE A 69 2.39 -4.31 2.99
CA ILE A 69 3.11 -3.74 1.85
C ILE A 69 2.78 -2.26 1.83
N LYS A 70 3.77 -1.42 2.10
CA LYS A 70 3.65 0.02 1.85
C LYS A 70 3.79 0.27 0.35
N VAL A 71 2.77 0.83 -0.28
CA VAL A 71 2.74 1.01 -1.74
C VAL A 71 2.92 2.46 -2.17
N ALA A 72 2.40 3.40 -1.40
CA ALA A 72 2.61 4.82 -1.66
C ALA A 72 2.65 5.63 -0.37
N GLY A 73 3.47 6.67 -0.35
CA GLY A 73 3.55 7.67 0.71
C GLY A 73 2.98 9.02 0.23
N ASN A 74 2.37 9.77 1.14
CA ASN A 74 1.87 11.11 0.84
C ASN A 74 3.04 12.09 0.69
N VAL A 75 2.98 12.95 -0.33
CA VAL A 75 4.00 13.97 -0.61
C VAL A 75 3.64 15.26 0.12
N GLY A 76 4.59 15.79 0.88
CA GLY A 76 4.47 17.07 1.58
C GLY A 76 4.93 17.01 3.04
N GLU A 77 5.24 18.17 3.60
CA GLU A 77 5.45 18.35 5.04
C GLU A 77 4.11 18.72 5.67
N GLY A 78 3.51 17.84 6.48
CA GLY A 78 2.24 18.15 7.15
C GLY A 78 1.31 16.95 7.31
N HIS A 79 0.10 17.18 7.81
CA HIS A 79 -0.87 16.09 7.91
C HIS A 79 -1.31 15.72 6.49
N PRO A 80 -1.47 14.43 6.14
CA PRO A 80 -1.99 14.01 4.83
C PRO A 80 -3.37 14.56 4.41
N LYS A 81 -4.02 15.35 5.27
CA LYS A 81 -5.24 16.10 4.97
C LYS A 81 -4.94 17.42 4.25
N ASP A 82 -3.73 17.93 4.38
CA ASP A 82 -3.27 19.21 3.85
C ASP A 82 -2.85 19.06 2.37
N HIS A 83 -2.31 17.89 2.00
CA HIS A 83 -1.96 17.51 0.62
C HIS A 83 -2.62 16.19 0.20
N PRO A 84 -3.97 16.11 0.13
CA PRO A 84 -4.69 14.83 0.03
C PRO A 84 -4.51 14.09 -1.30
N PHE A 85 -3.98 14.75 -2.33
CA PHE A 85 -3.97 14.22 -3.69
C PHE A 85 -2.61 13.81 -4.24
N GLU A 86 -1.51 14.14 -3.55
CA GLU A 86 -0.16 13.90 -4.05
C GLU A 86 0.46 12.71 -3.32
N TRP A 87 0.74 11.66 -4.08
CA TRP A 87 1.25 10.39 -3.57
C TRP A 87 2.37 9.88 -4.45
N GLU A 88 3.44 9.37 -3.82
CA GLU A 88 4.58 8.77 -4.49
C GLU A 88 4.65 7.27 -4.20
N ALA A 89 4.95 6.48 -5.22
CA ALA A 89 5.15 5.04 -5.04
C ALA A 89 6.48 4.78 -4.32
N TYR A 90 6.48 3.83 -3.38
CA TYR A 90 7.72 3.42 -2.74
C TYR A 90 8.66 2.71 -3.71
N GLU A 91 9.97 2.79 -3.43
CA GLU A 91 11.00 2.16 -4.24
C GLU A 91 10.79 0.64 -4.37
N GLY A 92 10.76 0.15 -5.61
CA GLY A 92 10.52 -1.24 -5.93
C GLY A 92 9.04 -1.66 -5.97
N ILE A 93 8.10 -0.71 -5.82
CA ILE A 93 6.68 -0.91 -6.10
C ILE A 93 6.40 -0.48 -7.54
N ASP A 94 5.75 -1.36 -8.31
CA ASP A 94 5.30 -1.02 -9.66
C ASP A 94 4.26 0.11 -9.61
N LYS A 95 4.40 1.13 -10.47
CA LYS A 95 3.47 2.27 -10.53
C LYS A 95 2.02 1.81 -10.72
N GLU A 96 1.77 0.73 -11.45
CA GLU A 96 0.42 0.19 -11.66
C GLU A 96 -0.15 -0.45 -10.39
N ILE A 97 0.69 -1.07 -9.55
CA ILE A 97 0.29 -1.57 -8.22
C ILE A 97 -0.11 -0.39 -7.34
N ALA A 98 0.71 0.67 -7.30
CA ALA A 98 0.42 1.86 -6.51
C ALA A 98 -0.88 2.54 -6.97
N LYS A 99 -1.06 2.76 -8.28
CA LYS A 99 -2.31 3.30 -8.86
C LYS A 99 -3.52 2.45 -8.48
N ALA A 100 -3.43 1.13 -8.59
CA ALA A 100 -4.53 0.24 -8.25
C ALA A 100 -4.89 0.27 -6.76
N ALA A 101 -3.89 0.43 -5.88
CA ALA A 101 -4.12 0.56 -4.44
C ALA A 101 -4.68 1.94 -4.03
N LEU A 102 -4.33 3.01 -4.76
CA LEU A 102 -4.80 4.39 -4.56
C LEU A 102 -6.19 4.64 -5.15
N LYS A 103 -6.53 3.97 -6.26
CA LYS A 103 -7.81 4.15 -7.00
C LYS A 103 -9.06 4.12 -6.11
N PRO A 104 -9.23 3.19 -5.14
CA PRO A 104 -10.41 3.15 -4.27
C PRO A 104 -10.55 4.37 -3.35
N TRP A 105 -9.49 5.15 -3.18
CA TRP A 105 -9.44 6.35 -2.35
C TRP A 105 -9.60 7.64 -3.16
N GLY A 106 -9.55 7.58 -4.50
CA GLY A 106 -9.55 8.76 -5.36
C GLY A 106 -8.24 9.55 -5.33
N PHE A 107 -7.17 8.96 -4.79
CA PHE A 107 -5.85 9.57 -4.71
C PHE A 107 -5.11 9.44 -6.05
N LYS A 108 -4.26 10.42 -6.36
CA LYS A 108 -3.47 10.44 -7.59
C LYS A 108 -2.01 10.10 -7.26
N LEU A 109 -1.47 9.17 -8.03
CA LEU A 109 -0.03 8.95 -8.04
C LEU A 109 0.60 10.07 -8.86
N ILE A 110 1.55 10.81 -8.30
CA ILE A 110 2.34 11.75 -9.10
C ILE A 110 3.37 10.96 -9.90
N ASP A 111 3.58 11.36 -11.15
CA ASP A 111 4.67 10.79 -11.96
C ASP A 111 5.95 11.52 -11.57
N SER A 112 6.75 10.88 -10.70
CA SER A 112 8.19 11.15 -10.58
C SER A 112 8.92 10.71 -11.84
#